data_AF-A0A0C7P416-F1
#
_entry.id   AF-A0A0C7P416-F1
#
_cell.length_a   1.000
_cell.length_b   1.000
_cell.length_c   1.000
_cell.angle_alpha   90.00
_cell.angle_beta   90.00
_cell.angle_gamma   90.00
#
_symmetry.space_group_name_H-M   'P 1'
#
loop_
_entity.id
_entity.type
_entity.pdbx_description
1 polymer ?
#
loop_
_entity_poly.entity_id
_entity_poly.type
_entity_poly.pdbx_seq_one_letter_code
_entity_poly.pdbx_strand_id
1 'polypeptide(L)'
;MNKVMVFLLFLSLSWFLIVFSIFLKIKSYGESLEGDLKGFYIGNSSLVKIKPYIENGQVKEIILNGYKMYKKDGKILIEKIKD
;
A
#
# COMPACT_ATOMS: atom_id res chain seq x y z
N MET A 1 45.97 -11.90 -20.90
CA MET A 1 45.43 -10.94 -19.91
C MET A 1 44.23 -10.15 -20.42
N ASN A 2 44.30 -9.43 -21.55
CA ASN A 2 43.18 -8.59 -22.03
C ASN A 2 41.82 -9.32 -22.18
N LYS A 3 41.80 -10.54 -22.74
CA LYS A 3 40.53 -11.28 -22.94
C LYS A 3 39.81 -11.63 -21.62
N VAL A 4 40.57 -11.97 -20.59
CA VAL A 4 40.03 -12.29 -19.25
C VAL A 4 39.50 -11.03 -18.57
N MET A 5 40.20 -9.91 -18.72
CA MET A 5 39.79 -8.62 -18.17
C MET A 5 38.49 -8.13 -18.82
N VAL A 6 38.37 -8.25 -20.15
CA VAL A 6 37.16 -7.90 -20.90
C VAL A 6 35.99 -8.78 -20.46
N PHE A 7 36.21 -10.10 -20.31
CA PHE A 7 35.18 -11.02 -19.82
C PHE A 7 34.68 -10.65 -18.42
N LEU A 8 35.59 -10.37 -17.48
CA LEU A 8 35.24 -9.95 -16.12
C LEU A 8 34.48 -8.61 -16.10
N LEU A 9 34.84 -7.68 -16.99
CA LEU A 9 34.13 -6.41 -17.17
C LEU A 9 32.69 -6.60 -17.66
N PHE A 10 32.47 -7.49 -18.63
CA PHE A 10 31.13 -7.80 -19.12
C PHE A 10 30.29 -8.48 -18.03
N LEU A 11 30.90 -9.35 -17.24
CA LEU A 11 30.22 -10.09 -16.18
C LEU A 11 29.83 -9.18 -15.01
N SER A 12 30.72 -8.26 -14.61
CA SER A 12 30.41 -7.26 -13.58
C SER A 12 29.34 -6.27 -14.03
N LEU A 13 29.40 -5.82 -15.29
CA LEU A 13 28.40 -4.91 -15.85
C LEU A 13 27.03 -5.58 -15.94
N SER A 14 26.97 -6.83 -16.40
CA SER A 14 25.72 -7.60 -16.48
C SER A 14 25.10 -7.81 -15.11
N TRP A 15 25.92 -8.15 -14.10
CA TRP A 15 25.46 -8.30 -12.73
C TRP A 15 24.92 -6.98 -12.16
N PHE A 16 25.64 -5.88 -12.36
CA PHE A 16 25.21 -4.55 -11.94
C PHE A 16 23.86 -4.18 -12.55
N LEU A 17 23.67 -4.40 -13.86
CA LEU A 17 22.42 -4.08 -14.55
C LEU A 17 21.23 -4.87 -13.99
N ILE A 18 21.42 -6.16 -13.70
CA ILE A 18 20.37 -7.01 -13.10
C ILE A 18 19.97 -6.47 -11.72
N VAL A 19 20.94 -6.24 -10.84
CA VAL A 19 20.70 -5.75 -9.48
C VAL A 19 20.06 -4.37 -9.50
N PHE A 20 20.55 -3.47 -10.36
CA PHE A 20 20.03 -2.11 -10.49
C PHE A 20 18.59 -2.08 -11.03
N SER A 21 18.25 -2.96 -11.98
CA SER A 21 16.90 -3.08 -12.50
C SER A 21 15.91 -3.55 -11.43
N ILE A 22 16.31 -4.53 -10.60
CA ILE A 22 15.52 -4.99 -9.45
C ILE A 22 15.35 -3.86 -8.43
N PHE A 23 16.41 -3.12 -8.11
CA PHE A 23 16.35 -1.98 -7.21
C PHE A 23 15.37 -0.91 -7.70
N LEU A 24 15.44 -0.52 -8.97
CA LEU A 24 14.50 0.45 -9.56
C LEU A 24 13.06 -0.04 -9.50
N LYS A 25 12.83 -1.33 -9.77
CA LYS A 25 11.51 -1.94 -9.68
C LYS A 25 10.98 -1.86 -8.25
N ILE A 26 11.77 -2.26 -7.26
CA ILE A 26 11.39 -2.19 -5.85
C ILE A 26 11.14 -0.75 -5.40
N LYS A 27 12.01 0.19 -5.79
CA LYS A 27 11.84 1.61 -5.46
C LYS A 27 10.57 2.19 -6.09
N SER A 28 10.29 1.88 -7.36
CA SER A 28 9.08 2.32 -8.05
C SER A 28 7.81 1.75 -7.42
N TYR A 29 7.81 0.46 -7.05
CA TYR A 29 6.71 -0.13 -6.30
C TYR A 29 6.60 0.50 -4.90
N GLY A 30 7.72 0.72 -4.21
CA GLY A 30 7.79 1.39 -2.91
C GLY A 30 7.19 2.79 -2.93
N GLU A 31 7.56 3.63 -3.91
CA GLU A 31 7.00 4.97 -4.09
C GLU A 31 5.51 4.93 -4.44
N SER A 32 5.06 3.94 -5.23
CA SER A 32 3.63 3.77 -5.53
C SER A 32 2.80 3.30 -4.32
N LEU A 33 3.40 2.55 -3.40
CA LEU A 33 2.76 2.02 -2.19
C LEU A 33 2.85 3.00 -1.01
N GLU A 34 3.89 3.83 -0.94
CA GLU A 34 4.11 4.79 0.15
C GLU A 34 3.12 5.94 0.16
N GLY A 35 2.65 6.38 -1.01
CA GLY A 35 1.71 7.51 -1.12
C GLY A 35 0.26 7.13 -0.78
N ASP A 36 -0.24 6.00 -1.30
CA ASP A 36 -1.67 5.67 -1.26
C ASP A 36 -2.02 4.67 -0.16
N LEU A 37 -1.25 3.58 0.00
CA LEU A 37 -1.58 2.54 0.98
C LEU A 37 -1.22 2.91 2.41
N LYS A 38 -0.11 3.63 2.64
CA LYS A 38 0.26 4.07 3.99
C LYS A 38 -0.72 5.14 4.51
N GLY A 39 -1.12 6.08 3.65
CA GLY A 39 -2.16 7.07 3.94
C GLY A 39 -3.53 6.43 4.16
N PHE A 40 -3.90 5.48 3.31
CA PHE A 40 -5.13 4.70 3.46
C PHE A 40 -5.13 3.85 4.74
N TYR A 41 -4.04 3.13 5.05
CA TYR A 41 -3.95 2.32 6.28
C TYR A 41 -3.95 3.18 7.53
N ILE A 42 -3.21 4.29 7.56
CA ILE A 42 -3.19 5.18 8.73
C ILE A 42 -4.56 5.85 8.91
N GLY A 43 -5.16 6.37 7.83
CA GLY A 43 -6.49 6.99 7.84
C GLY A 43 -7.64 6.02 8.12
N ASN A 44 -7.55 4.78 7.65
CA ASN A 44 -8.59 3.76 7.80
C ASN A 44 -8.30 2.72 8.89
N SER A 45 -7.17 2.80 9.61
CA SER A 45 -6.89 1.92 10.75
C SER A 45 -7.98 2.02 11.81
N SER A 46 -8.48 3.23 12.05
CA SER A 46 -9.63 3.52 12.90
C SER A 46 -10.91 2.88 12.37
N LEU A 47 -11.12 2.89 11.05
CA LEU A 47 -12.28 2.26 10.42
C LEU A 47 -12.24 0.73 10.55
N VAL A 48 -11.06 0.12 10.34
CA VAL A 48 -10.85 -1.33 10.49
C VAL A 48 -11.09 -1.79 11.92
N LYS A 49 -10.62 -1.02 12.92
CA LYS A 49 -10.86 -1.31 14.34
C LYS A 49 -12.35 -1.24 14.71
N ILE A 50 -13.12 -0.41 14.02
CA ILE A 50 -14.53 -0.14 14.35
C ILE A 50 -15.51 -1.03 13.59
N LYS A 51 -15.08 -1.62 12.47
CA LYS A 51 -15.82 -2.62 11.71
C LYS A 51 -16.51 -3.68 12.60
N PRO A 52 -15.84 -4.39 13.53
CA PRO A 52 -16.51 -5.41 14.35
C PRO A 52 -17.61 -4.86 15.26
N TYR A 53 -17.50 -3.61 15.72
CA TYR A 53 -18.51 -2.97 16.58
C TYR A 53 -19.79 -2.63 15.80
N ILE A 54 -19.65 -2.26 14.52
CA ILE A 54 -20.78 -2.06 13.61
C ILE A 54 -21.40 -3.41 13.22
N GLU A 55 -20.57 -4.41 12.94
CA GLU A 55 -21.00 -5.75 12.55
C GLU A 55 -21.84 -6.41 13.66
N ASN A 56 -21.38 -6.31 14.91
CA ASN A 56 -22.06 -6.77 16.12
C ASN A 56 -23.26 -5.90 16.55
N GLY A 57 -23.56 -4.81 15.82
CA GLY A 57 -24.69 -3.94 16.11
C GLY A 57 -24.55 -3.08 17.37
N GLN A 58 -23.35 -3.01 17.95
CA GLN A 58 -23.05 -2.14 19.10
C GLN A 58 -23.03 -0.66 18.69
N VAL A 59 -22.72 -0.39 17.42
CA VAL A 59 -22.68 0.95 16.84
C VAL A 59 -23.54 0.96 15.57
N LYS A 60 -24.58 1.81 15.53
CA LYS A 60 -25.45 1.94 14.35
C LYS A 60 -24.81 2.78 13.24
N GLU A 61 -24.17 3.88 13.63
CA GLU A 61 -23.53 4.85 12.73
C GLU A 61 -22.33 5.48 13.44
N ILE A 62 -21.25 5.73 12.69
CA ILE A 62 -20.10 6.47 13.19
C ILE A 62 -19.44 7.27 12.08
N ILE A 63 -18.98 8.48 12.42
CA ILE A 63 -18.24 9.36 11.52
C ILE A 63 -16.82 9.46 12.05
N LEU A 64 -15.85 9.05 11.23
CA LEU A 64 -14.43 9.05 11.56
C LEU A 64 -13.60 9.46 10.36
N ASN A 65 -12.67 10.38 10.57
CA ASN A 65 -11.70 10.82 9.56
C ASN A 65 -12.35 11.24 8.22
N GLY A 66 -13.53 11.86 8.27
CA GLY A 66 -14.28 12.27 7.06
C GLY A 66 -15.02 11.13 6.35
N TYR A 67 -15.10 9.95 6.96
CA TYR A 67 -15.87 8.81 6.46
C TYR A 67 -17.00 8.46 7.42
N LYS A 68 -18.20 8.30 6.88
CA LYS A 68 -19.37 7.79 7.59
C LYS A 68 -19.46 6.28 7.35
N MET A 69 -19.52 5.51 8.44
CA MET A 69 -19.73 4.07 8.39
C MET A 69 -21.05 3.69 9.07
N TYR A 70 -21.83 2.86 8.40
CA TYR A 70 -23.13 2.41 8.91
C TYR A 70 -23.49 1.02 8.38
N LYS A 71 -24.38 0.33 9.08
CA LYS A 71 -24.90 -0.98 8.67
C LYS A 71 -26.25 -0.79 7.99
N LYS A 72 -26.38 -1.23 6.73
CA LYS A 72 -27.63 -1.24 5.97
C LYS A 72 -27.77 -2.59 5.27
N ASP A 73 -28.93 -3.22 5.41
CA ASP A 73 -29.24 -4.51 4.77
C ASP A 73 -28.18 -5.60 5.02
N GLY A 74 -27.65 -5.66 6.25
CA GLY A 74 -26.62 -6.63 6.65
C GLY A 74 -25.22 -6.33 6.12
N LYS A 75 -25.02 -5.28 5.32
CA LYS A 75 -23.73 -4.86 4.79
C LYS A 75 -23.22 -3.60 5.49
N ILE A 76 -21.90 -3.51 5.68
CA ILE A 76 -21.25 -2.30 6.18
C ILE A 76 -20.96 -1.42 4.97
N LEU A 77 -21.50 -0.20 4.97
CA LEU A 77 -21.26 0.82 3.96
C LEU A 77 -20.33 1.88 4.53
N ILE A 78 -19.41 2.34 3.69
CA ILE A 78 -18.44 3.39 4.00
C ILE A 78 -18.62 4.50 2.96
N GLU A 79 -19.06 5.66 3.40
CA GLU A 79 -19.27 6.84 2.56
C GLU A 79 -18.29 7.93 2.93
N LYS A 80 -17.62 8.54 1.95
CA LYS A 80 -16.80 9.72 2.19
C LYS A 80 -17.71 10.93 2.29
N ILE A 81 -17.64 11.65 3.40
CA ILE A 81 -18.32 12.94 3.56
C ILE A 81 -17.57 13.91 2.66
N LYS A 82 -18.20 14.28 1.54
CA LYS A 82 -17.76 15.44 0.76
C LYS A 82 -18.34 16.66 1.46
N ASP A 83 -17.46 17.55 1.91
CA ASP A 83 -17.83 18.93 2.19
C ASP A 83 -18.51 19.56 0.97
#